data_AF-A0A6A7M2B6-F1
#
_entry.id   AF-A0A6A7M2B6-F1
#
_cell.length_a   1.000
_cell.length_b   1.000
_cell.length_c   1.000
_cell.angle_alpha   90.00
_cell.angle_beta   90.00
_cell.angle_gamma   90.00
#
_symmetry.space_group_name_H-M   'P 1'
#
loop_
_entity.id
_entity.type
_entity.pdbx_description
1 polymer ?
#
loop_
_entity_poly.entity_id
_entity_poly.type
_entity_poly.pdbx_seq_one_letter_code
_entity_poly.pdbx_strand_id
1 'polypeptide(L)' 'MSTRRFFVVGLTGALTIPAAGAALAAPAKADAASIKRAVDDLTAAMAELHGGRWKAHVDHDTGFILIQPRPTRRGAA' A
#
# COMPACT_ATOMS: atom_id res chain seq x y z
N MET A 1 -16.01 -0.31 44.59
CA MET A 1 -14.64 -0.66 44.17
C MET A 1 -14.64 -2.09 43.66
N SER A 2 -14.55 -2.30 42.34
CA SER A 2 -14.67 -3.62 41.71
C SER A 2 -13.46 -3.85 40.81
N THR A 3 -12.42 -4.49 41.35
CA THR A 3 -11.18 -4.82 40.65
C THR A 3 -11.38 -6.07 39.79
N ARG A 4 -11.57 -5.88 38.47
CA ARG A 4 -11.66 -7.00 37.53
C ARG A 4 -10.25 -7.43 37.12
N ARG A 5 -9.82 -8.58 37.65
CA ARG A 5 -8.58 -9.27 37.28
C ARG A 5 -8.81 -9.95 35.93
N PHE A 6 -8.11 -9.51 34.89
CA PHE A 6 -8.09 -10.20 33.61
C PHE A 6 -7.01 -11.29 33.65
N PHE A 7 -7.45 -12.54 33.48
CA PHE A 7 -6.58 -13.69 33.28
C PHE A 7 -6.09 -13.69 31.83
N VAL A 8 -4.78 -13.60 31.63
CA VAL A 8 -4.12 -13.87 30.36
C VAL A 8 -3.99 -15.40 30.24
N VAL A 9 -4.71 -15.99 29.29
CA VAL A 9 -4.62 -17.41 28.95
C VAL A 9 -3.80 -17.56 27.68
N GLY A 10 -2.69 -18.28 27.81
CA GLY A 10 -2.34 -19.36 26.88
C GLY A 10 -1.58 -19.00 25.60
N LEU A 11 -0.29 -18.66 25.74
CA LEU A 11 0.72 -18.85 24.70
C LEU A 11 1.12 -20.33 24.67
N THR A 12 0.49 -21.16 23.84
CA THR A 12 1.01 -22.49 23.48
C THR A 12 0.66 -22.82 22.03
N GLY A 13 1.38 -22.19 21.11
CA GLY A 13 1.43 -22.58 19.71
C GLY A 13 2.88 -22.52 19.26
N ALA A 14 3.63 -23.57 19.56
CA ALA A 14 4.99 -23.76 19.07
C ALA A 14 4.97 -23.97 17.55
N LEU A 15 4.89 -22.88 16.80
CA LEU A 15 5.24 -22.86 15.38
C LEU A 15 6.76 -22.87 15.31
N THR A 16 7.34 -24.07 15.19
CA THR A 16 8.72 -24.24 14.75
C THR A 16 8.79 -23.82 13.28
N ILE A 17 8.91 -22.52 13.02
CA ILE A 17 9.37 -22.04 11.72
C ILE A 17 10.87 -22.34 11.71
N PRO A 18 11.38 -23.25 10.85
CA PRO A 18 12.81 -23.38 10.71
C PRO A 18 13.35 -22.00 10.36
N ALA A 19 14.21 -21.47 11.23
CA ALA A 19 14.96 -20.25 11.01
C ALA A 19 15.99 -20.51 9.88
N ALA A 20 15.49 -20.80 8.68
CA ALA A 20 16.22 -20.48 7.47
C ALA A 20 16.25 -18.96 7.46
N GLY A 21 17.40 -18.41 7.86
CA GLY A 21 17.72 -17.01 7.70
C GLY A 21 17.71 -16.66 6.22
N ALA A 22 16.52 -16.53 5.65
CA ALA A 22 16.30 -15.66 4.52
C ALA A 22 16.51 -14.26 5.10
N ALA A 23 17.77 -13.79 5.05
CA ALA A 23 18.02 -12.38 5.01
C ALA A 23 17.08 -11.85 3.93
N LEU A 24 15.96 -11.24 4.33
CA LEU A 24 15.08 -10.52 3.42
C LEU A 24 16.00 -9.51 2.75
N ALA A 25 16.40 -9.82 1.52
CA ALA A 25 17.26 -8.94 0.76
C ALA A 25 16.55 -7.60 0.78
N ALA A 26 17.22 -6.58 1.33
CA ALA A 26 16.66 -5.24 1.36
C ALA A 26 16.21 -4.95 -0.08
N PRO A 27 14.94 -4.53 -0.28
CA PRO A 27 14.45 -4.29 -1.63
C PRO A 27 15.46 -3.38 -2.32
N ALA A 28 15.90 -3.81 -3.50
CA ALA A 28 16.81 -3.00 -4.31
C ALA A 28 16.25 -1.58 -4.35
N LYS A 29 17.11 -0.57 -4.16
CA LYS A 29 16.67 0.83 -4.20
C LYS A 29 15.87 1.03 -5.48
N ALA A 30 14.58 1.30 -5.33
CA ALA A 30 13.70 1.55 -6.45
C ALA A 30 14.21 2.82 -7.16
N ASP A 31 14.54 2.69 -8.44
CA ASP A 31 14.87 3.85 -9.26
C ASP A 31 13.60 4.61 -9.68
N ALA A 32 13.76 5.84 -10.15
CA ALA A 32 12.64 6.68 -10.54
C ALA A 32 11.78 6.05 -11.66
N ALA A 33 12.38 5.25 -12.54
CA ALA A 33 11.67 4.59 -13.64
C ALA A 33 10.76 3.47 -13.12
N SER A 34 11.22 2.68 -12.16
CA SER A 34 10.46 1.61 -11.51
C SER A 34 9.27 2.17 -10.72
N ILE A 35 9.46 3.30 -10.00
CA ILE A 35 8.38 3.99 -9.29
C ILE A 35 7.35 4.52 -10.29
N LYS A 36 7.79 5.19 -11.36
CA LYS A 36 6.89 5.69 -12.40
C LYS A 36 6.06 4.56 -13.00
N ARG A 37 6.69 3.42 -13.31
CA ARG A 37 5.98 2.25 -13.86
C ARG A 37 4.93 1.72 -12.89
N ALA A 38 5.28 1.55 -11.62
CA ALA A 38 4.32 1.09 -10.60
C ALA A 38 3.13 2.04 -10.44
N VAL A 39 3.37 3.36 -10.53
CA VAL A 39 2.32 4.38 -10.50
C VAL A 39 1.41 4.31 -11.72
N ASP A 40 1.99 4.13 -12.91
CA ASP A 40 1.24 3.98 -14.16
C ASP A 40 0.36 2.71 -14.12
N ASP A 41 0.94 1.58 -13.70
CA ASP A 41 0.24 0.30 -13.57
C ASP A 41 -0.92 0.39 -12.57
N LEU A 42 -0.70 1.00 -11.40
CA LEU A 42 -1.75 1.20 -10.41
C LEU A 42 -2.85 2.15 -10.90
N THR A 43 -2.49 3.21 -11.63
CA THR A 43 -3.48 4.12 -12.23
C THR A 43 -4.34 3.42 -13.27
N ALA A 44 -3.74 2.53 -14.08
CA ALA A 44 -4.45 1.71 -15.06
C ALA A 44 -5.42 0.73 -14.36
N ALA A 45 -4.95 0.04 -13.32
CA ALA A 45 -5.78 -0.88 -12.54
C ALA A 45 -7.00 -0.16 -11.92
N MET A 46 -6.83 1.07 -11.42
CA MET A 46 -7.95 1.86 -10.90
C MET A 46 -8.97 2.22 -12.00
N ALA A 47 -8.50 2.53 -13.21
CA ALA A 47 -9.36 2.79 -14.36
C ALA A 47 -10.11 1.54 -14.83
N GLU A 48 -9.48 0.37 -14.79
CA GLU A 48 -10.14 -0.90 -15.10
C GLU A 48 -11.20 -1.28 -14.05
N LEU A 49 -10.86 -1.12 -12.77
CA LEU A 49 -11.73 -1.53 -11.66
C LEU A 49 -12.95 -0.62 -11.49
N HIS A 50 -12.78 0.69 -11.66
CA HIS A 50 -13.82 1.68 -11.37
C HIS A 50 -14.35 2.40 -12.61
N GLY A 51 -13.75 2.18 -13.78
CA GLY A 51 -14.04 2.94 -14.99
C GLY A 51 -13.55 4.39 -14.93
N GLY A 52 -13.71 5.10 -16.05
CA GLY A 52 -13.36 6.52 -16.15
C GLY A 52 -11.86 6.78 -16.27
N ARG A 53 -11.46 8.03 -15.98
CA ARG A 53 -10.06 8.47 -16.06
C ARG A 53 -9.51 8.67 -14.66
N TRP A 54 -8.33 8.15 -14.41
CA TRP A 54 -7.63 8.28 -13.13
C TRP A 54 -6.30 9.00 -13.33
N LYS A 55 -5.79 9.60 -12.27
CA LYS A 55 -4.51 10.32 -12.28
C LYS A 55 -3.78 10.11 -10.96
N ALA A 56 -2.48 9.90 -11.05
CA ALA A 56 -1.58 9.95 -9.91
C ALA A 56 -1.04 11.36 -9.63
N HIS A 57 -0.86 11.66 -8.35
CA HIS A 57 -0.05 12.76 -7.83
C HIS A 57 1.02 12.16 -6.94
N VAL A 58 2.28 12.49 -7.23
CA VAL A 58 3.44 11.99 -6.49
C VAL A 58 4.08 13.17 -5.80
N ASP A 59 4.15 13.13 -4.48
CA ASP A 59 4.86 14.10 -3.67
C ASP A 59 6.16 13.44 -3.19
N HIS A 60 7.28 13.94 -3.70
CA HIS A 60 8.60 13.40 -3.39
C HIS A 60 9.16 13.92 -2.06
N ASP A 61 8.66 15.05 -1.55
CA ASP A 61 9.13 15.66 -0.31
C ASP A 61 8.54 14.93 0.90
N THR A 62 7.26 14.57 0.81
CA THR A 62 6.54 13.85 1.87
C THR A 62 6.48 12.35 1.64
N GLY A 63 6.78 11.88 0.42
CA GLY A 63 6.86 10.46 0.09
C GLY A 63 5.51 9.76 -0.04
N PHE A 64 4.45 10.46 -0.43
CA PHE A 64 3.14 9.86 -0.70
C PHE A 64 2.76 9.87 -2.19
N ILE A 65 1.92 8.92 -2.55
CA ILE A 65 1.29 8.83 -3.87
C ILE A 65 -0.22 8.84 -3.67
N LEU A 66 -0.90 9.80 -4.29
CA LEU A 66 -2.35 9.90 -4.32
C LEU A 66 -2.86 9.55 -5.71
N ILE A 67 -3.69 8.51 -5.82
CA ILE A 67 -4.41 8.15 -7.05
C ILE A 67 -5.87 8.49 -6.88
N GLN A 68 -6.40 9.30 -7.77
CA GLN A 68 -7.76 9.83 -7.67
C GLN A 68 -8.43 9.95 -9.05
N PRO A 69 -9.77 9.95 -9.12
CA PRO A 69 -10.49 10.21 -10.35
C PRO A 69 -10.12 11.56 -10.94
N ARG A 70 -9.94 11.62 -12.26
CA ARG A 70 -9.76 12.86 -13.00
C ARG A 70 -11.14 13.42 -13.33
N PRO A 71 -11.51 14.61 -12.82
CA PRO A 71 -12.80 15.21 -13.15
C PRO A 71 -12.96 15.28 -14.67
N THR A 72 -13.99 14.62 -15.19
CA THR A 72 -14.46 14.90 -16.54
C THR A 72 -15.09 16.28 -16.48
N ARG A 73 -14.50 17.27 -17.16
CA ARG A 73 -15.05 18.62 -17.25
C ARG A 73 -16.44 18.49 -17.90
N ARG A 74 -17.49 18.43 -17.08
CA ARG A 74 -18.88 18.46 -17.51
C ARG A 74 -19.32 19.91 -17.41
N GLY A 75 -19.40 20.60 -18.56
CA GLY A 75 -19.84 21.99 -18.66
C GLY A 75 -18.73 23.02 -18.90
N ALA A 76 -18.18 23.04 -20.11
CA ALA A 76 -17.90 24.31 -20.78
C ALA A 76 -18.92 24.36 -21.93
N ALA A 77 -20.13 24.77 -21.59
CA ALA A 77 -21.13 25.21 -22.55
C ALA A 77 -21.01 26.74 -22.65
#